data_AF-A0A963TM88-F1
#
_entry.id   AF-A0A963TM88-F1
#
_cell.length_a   1.000
_cell.length_b   1.000
_cell.length_c   1.000
_cell.angle_alpha   90.00
_cell.angle_beta   90.00
_cell.angle_gamma   90.00
#
_symmetry.space_group_name_H-M   'P 1'
#
loop_
_entity.id
_entity.type
_entity.pdbx_description
1 polymer ?
#
loop_
_entity_poly.entity_id
_entity_poly.type
_entity_poly.pdbx_seq_one_letter_code
_entity_poly.pdbx_strand_id
1 'polypeptide(L)'
;YFLGIPYVWGSIYRFDGQASVFAPRLRRNEDALDQSSASGGPCYRCLYPEPPPPDDVWTCSQVGVLGAVAGVMGTLQATEVLKEIMDIGQSMRGRLLIFDALAGTTRMVKVKPDPSCKLCGPNATIRDLSIHRDSDSGRICVA
;
A
#
# COMPACT_ATOMS: atom_id res chain seq x y z
N TYR A 1 -9.39 -3.86 -1.71
CA TYR A 1 -10.68 -3.22 -2.11
C TYR A 1 -11.30 -4.02 -3.26
N PHE A 2 -12.41 -3.58 -3.89
CA PHE A 2 -13.37 -4.32 -4.76
C PHE A 2 -13.52 -5.82 -4.51
N LEU A 3 -12.55 -6.64 -4.91
CA LEU A 3 -12.50 -8.09 -4.64
C LEU A 3 -12.45 -8.48 -3.15
N GLY A 4 -12.12 -7.54 -2.26
CA GLY A 4 -12.05 -7.81 -0.82
C GLY A 4 -10.82 -8.62 -0.38
N ILE A 5 -9.88 -8.85 -1.29
CA ILE A 5 -8.62 -9.55 -1.03
C ILE A 5 -7.60 -8.56 -0.41
N PRO A 6 -6.77 -9.00 0.56
CA PRO A 6 -5.64 -8.22 1.05
C PRO A 6 -4.70 -7.79 -0.07
N TYR A 7 -4.17 -6.58 0.04
CA TYR A 7 -3.13 -6.10 -0.85
C TYR A 7 -1.85 -5.81 -0.07
N VAL A 8 -0.84 -6.64 -0.28
CA VAL A 8 0.50 -6.44 0.26
C VAL A 8 1.29 -5.60 -0.74
N TRP A 9 1.60 -4.37 -0.36
CA TRP A 9 2.19 -3.37 -1.23
C TRP A 9 3.62 -3.05 -0.82
N GLY A 10 4.44 -2.74 -1.81
CA GLY A 10 5.79 -2.24 -1.63
C GLY A 10 6.16 -1.30 -2.77
N SER A 11 6.95 -0.27 -2.46
CA SER A 11 7.49 0.66 -3.44
C SER A 11 8.95 0.99 -3.13
N ILE A 12 9.65 1.48 -4.15
CA ILE A 12 11.07 1.78 -4.08
C ILE A 12 11.33 3.08 -4.85
N TYR A 13 12.13 3.97 -4.25
CA TYR A 13 12.61 5.17 -4.90
C TYR A 13 14.10 5.35 -4.59
N ARG A 14 14.97 5.16 -5.58
CA ARG A 14 16.45 5.19 -5.41
C ARG A 14 16.95 4.23 -4.33
N PHE A 15 17.11 4.73 -3.11
CA PHE A 15 17.63 4.03 -1.93
C PHE A 15 16.55 3.85 -0.85
N ASP A 16 15.36 4.40 -1.06
CA ASP A 16 14.24 4.34 -0.13
C ASP A 16 13.29 3.21 -0.50
N GLY A 17 12.76 2.53 0.51
CA GLY A 17 11.73 1.52 0.37
C GLY A 17 10.53 1.85 1.25
N GLN A 18 9.33 1.48 0.79
CA GLN A 18 8.13 1.54 1.61
C GLN A 18 7.34 0.25 1.48
N ALA A 19 6.69 -0.19 2.57
CA ALA A 19 5.84 -1.38 2.55
C ALA A 19 4.64 -1.22 3.49
N SER A 20 3.52 -1.82 3.12
CA SER A 20 2.27 -1.79 3.91
C SER A 20 1.34 -2.94 3.49
N VAL A 21 0.37 -3.24 4.34
CA VAL A 21 -0.73 -4.16 4.02
C VAL A 21 -2.06 -3.43 4.06
N PHE A 22 -2.80 -3.49 2.95
CA PHE A 22 -4.12 -2.87 2.83
C PHE A 22 -5.21 -3.95 2.78
N ALA A 23 -5.92 -4.12 3.89
CA ALA A 23 -7.03 -5.07 4.02
C ALA A 23 -8.26 -4.41 4.66
N PRO A 24 -8.84 -3.35 4.07
CA PRO A 24 -9.87 -2.53 4.71
C PRO A 24 -11.15 -3.29 5.09
N ARG A 25 -11.44 -4.43 4.43
CA ARG A 25 -12.64 -5.25 4.69
C ARG A 25 -12.40 -6.43 5.62
N LEU A 26 -11.16 -6.77 5.94
CA LEU A 26 -10.86 -7.85 6.87
C LEU A 26 -10.80 -7.31 8.28
N ARG A 27 -11.52 -7.96 9.19
CA ARG A 27 -11.48 -7.70 10.62
C ARG A 27 -10.80 -8.92 11.27
N ARG A 28 -9.69 -8.71 11.97
CA ARG A 28 -9.08 -9.72 12.84
C ARG A 28 -9.08 -9.23 14.28
N ASN A 29 -9.19 -10.17 15.20
CA ASN A 29 -9.33 -9.90 16.63
C ASN A 29 -8.09 -9.19 17.23
N GLU A 30 -6.89 -9.44 16.68
CA GLU A 30 -5.62 -8.89 17.17
C GLU A 30 -5.21 -7.58 16.48
N ASP A 31 -5.76 -7.31 15.28
CA ASP A 31 -5.49 -6.12 14.48
C ASP A 31 -6.38 -4.95 14.93
N ALA A 32 -6.35 -4.60 16.21
CA ALA A 32 -7.07 -3.46 16.78
C ALA A 32 -6.53 -2.11 16.25
N LEU A 33 -6.59 -1.90 14.93
CA LEU A 33 -6.79 -0.58 14.36
C LEU A 33 -8.16 -0.12 14.82
N ASP A 34 -8.12 0.92 15.65
CA ASP A 34 -9.25 1.77 16.05
C ASP A 34 -10.61 1.24 15.61
N GLN A 35 -11.21 0.42 16.50
CA GLN A 35 -12.52 -0.18 16.29
C GLN A 35 -13.62 0.87 16.07
N SER A 36 -13.34 2.16 16.30
CA SER A 36 -14.25 3.28 16.03
C SER A 36 -14.46 3.57 14.54
N SER A 37 -13.60 3.06 13.64
CA SER A 37 -13.83 3.19 12.20
C SER A 37 -14.91 2.19 11.74
N ALA A 38 -16.12 2.72 11.49
CA ALA A 38 -17.21 1.99 10.86
C ALA A 38 -16.78 1.31 9.53
N SER A 39 -15.73 1.83 8.87
CA SER A 39 -15.24 1.40 7.56
C SER A 39 -14.11 0.35 7.58
N GLY A 40 -13.60 -0.05 8.76
CA GLY A 40 -12.43 -0.94 8.88
C GLY A 40 -11.10 -0.19 8.74
N GLY A 41 -10.02 -0.90 8.36
CA GLY A 41 -8.66 -0.34 8.20
C GLY A 41 -8.48 0.57 6.96
N PRO A 42 -7.36 1.31 6.82
CA PRO A 42 -7.14 2.19 5.68
C PRO A 42 -6.98 1.39 4.39
N CYS A 43 -7.45 1.96 3.27
CA CYS A 43 -7.13 1.46 1.94
C CYS A 43 -5.92 2.19 1.34
N TYR A 44 -5.41 1.72 0.21
CA TYR A 44 -4.32 2.39 -0.53
C TYR A 44 -4.63 3.88 -0.78
N ARG A 45 -5.88 4.19 -1.14
CA ARG A 45 -6.37 5.55 -1.40
C ARG A 45 -6.53 6.42 -0.16
N CYS A 46 -6.47 5.85 1.05
CA CYS A 46 -6.33 6.66 2.27
C CYS A 46 -4.91 7.20 2.43
N LEU A 47 -3.90 6.44 1.96
CA LEU A 47 -2.50 6.83 2.03
C LEU A 47 -2.10 7.70 0.83
N TYR A 48 -2.56 7.35 -0.37
CA TYR A 48 -2.29 8.07 -1.62
C TYR A 48 -3.62 8.46 -2.32
N PRO A 49 -4.26 9.57 -1.90
CA PRO A 49 -5.62 9.93 -2.32
C PRO A 49 -5.79 10.23 -3.81
N GLU A 50 -4.76 10.77 -4.45
CA GLU A 50 -4.77 11.15 -5.85
C GLU A 50 -3.59 10.51 -6.57
N PRO A 51 -3.76 10.08 -7.83
CA PRO A 51 -2.63 9.60 -8.60
C PRO A 51 -1.63 10.76 -8.80
N PRO A 52 -0.31 10.47 -8.85
CA PRO A 52 0.67 11.48 -9.20
C PRO A 52 0.39 12.07 -10.61
N PRO A 53 0.72 13.35 -10.86
CA PRO A 53 0.63 13.94 -12.19
C PRO A 53 1.42 13.11 -13.21
N PRO A 54 0.95 12.95 -14.47
CA PRO A 54 1.64 12.13 -15.47
C PRO A 54 3.11 12.51 -15.70
N ASP A 55 3.42 13.80 -15.60
CA ASP A 55 4.76 14.34 -15.84
C ASP A 55 5.73 14.11 -14.66
N ASP A 56 5.22 13.70 -13.50
CA ASP A 56 6.02 13.41 -12.29
C ASP A 56 6.34 11.90 -12.14
N VAL A 57 5.88 11.06 -13.07
CA VAL A 57 6.08 9.61 -13.02
C VAL A 57 7.30 9.21 -13.86
N TRP A 58 8.42 9.01 -13.18
CA TRP A 58 9.65 8.50 -13.79
C TRP A 58 9.70 6.97 -13.76
N THR A 59 10.27 6.34 -14.78
CA THR A 59 10.48 4.88 -14.78
C THR A 59 11.63 4.49 -13.83
N CYS A 60 11.61 3.27 -13.30
CA CYS A 60 12.72 2.73 -12.51
C CYS A 60 14.07 2.77 -13.27
N SER A 61 14.03 2.63 -14.60
CA SER A 61 15.21 2.73 -15.47
C SER A 61 15.75 4.15 -15.64
N GLN A 62 14.91 5.17 -15.46
CA GLN A 62 15.31 6.59 -15.53
C GLN A 62 15.86 7.10 -14.19
N VAL A 63 15.24 6.72 -13.07
CA VAL A 63 15.63 7.18 -11.73
C VAL A 63 16.84 6.42 -11.17
N GLY A 64 16.98 5.15 -11.55
CA GLY A 64 17.89 4.21 -10.93
C GLY A 64 17.35 3.69 -9.60
N VAL A 65 17.42 2.37 -9.40
CA VAL A 65 16.97 1.71 -8.16
C VAL A 65 18.07 0.79 -7.67
N LEU A 66 18.41 0.88 -6.38
CA LEU A 66 19.35 -0.04 -5.77
C LEU A 66 18.71 -1.43 -5.62
N GLY A 67 19.23 -2.42 -6.37
CA GLY A 67 18.67 -3.78 -6.39
C GLY A 67 18.59 -4.45 -5.01
N ALA A 68 19.50 -4.11 -4.09
CA ALA A 68 19.43 -4.58 -2.71
C ALA A 68 18.15 -4.11 -1.99
N VAL A 69 17.71 -2.87 -2.21
CA VAL A 69 16.46 -2.34 -1.64
C VAL A 69 15.26 -3.08 -2.20
N ALA A 70 15.29 -3.41 -3.50
CA ALA A 70 14.27 -4.24 -4.12
C ALA A 70 14.18 -5.64 -3.48
N GLY A 71 15.34 -6.25 -3.20
CA GLY A 71 15.41 -7.51 -2.47
C GLY A 71 14.77 -7.42 -1.08
N VAL A 72 15.13 -6.39 -0.30
CA VAL A 72 14.57 -6.18 1.06
C VAL A 72 13.05 -5.98 1.01
N MET A 73 12.56 -5.09 0.14
CA MET A 73 11.11 -4.83 0.02
C MET A 73 10.34 -6.07 -0.42
N GLY A 74 10.86 -6.83 -1.41
CA GLY A 74 10.24 -8.07 -1.86
C GLY A 74 10.16 -9.14 -0.77
N THR A 75 11.21 -9.31 0.03
CA THR A 75 11.21 -10.24 1.17
C THR A 75 10.23 -9.82 2.27
N LEU A 76 10.13 -8.52 2.55
CA LEU A 76 9.14 -7.98 3.49
C LEU A 76 7.71 -8.24 2.99
N GLN A 77 7.42 -7.98 1.70
CA GLN A 77 6.12 -8.29 1.12
C GLN A 77 5.80 -9.79 1.21
N ALA A 78 6.74 -10.67 0.88
CA ALA A 78 6.53 -12.12 0.99
C ALA A 78 6.23 -12.55 2.43
N THR A 79 6.92 -11.96 3.40
CA THR A 79 6.70 -12.24 4.83
C THR A 79 5.31 -11.80 5.27
N GLU A 80 4.84 -10.62 4.85
CA GLU A 80 3.45 -10.20 5.12
C GLU A 80 2.43 -11.13 4.47
N VAL A 81 2.65 -11.56 3.23
CA VAL A 81 1.76 -12.53 2.57
C VAL A 81 1.63 -13.81 3.40
N LEU A 82 2.75 -14.35 3.90
CA LEU A 82 2.72 -15.55 4.75
C LEU A 82 1.97 -15.31 6.06
N LYS A 83 2.19 -14.17 6.73
CA LYS A 83 1.44 -13.80 7.95
C LYS A 83 -0.06 -13.65 7.70
N GLU A 84 -0.44 -13.12 6.55
CA GLU A 84 -1.84 -12.95 6.16
C GLU A 84 -2.52 -14.30 5.87
N ILE A 85 -1.82 -15.23 5.22
CA ILE A 85 -2.35 -16.57 4.88
C ILE A 85 -2.43 -17.46 6.11
N MET A 86 -1.38 -17.45 6.94
CA MET A 86 -1.27 -18.36 8.09
C MET A 86 -1.95 -17.82 9.35
N ASP A 87 -2.38 -16.56 9.32
CA ASP A 87 -2.93 -15.84 10.46
C ASP A 87 -2.00 -15.81 11.68
N ILE A 88 -0.74 -15.39 11.45
CA ILE A 88 0.29 -15.37 12.49
C ILE A 88 0.96 -14.02 12.65
N GLY A 89 1.39 -13.74 13.88
CA GLY A 89 2.15 -12.53 14.21
C GLY A 89 1.35 -11.25 14.00
N GLN A 90 2.04 -10.12 13.98
CA GLN A 90 1.39 -8.82 13.80
C GLN A 90 1.55 -8.33 12.37
N SER A 91 0.43 -8.17 11.65
CA SER A 91 0.41 -7.69 10.28
C SER A 91 0.75 -6.20 10.16
N MET A 92 1.40 -5.78 9.07
CA MET A 92 1.59 -4.35 8.75
C MET A 92 0.29 -3.65 8.30
N ARG A 93 -0.88 -4.27 8.48
CA ARG A 93 -2.18 -3.60 8.34
C ARG A 93 -2.19 -2.27 9.11
N GLY A 94 -2.56 -1.20 8.41
CA GLY A 94 -2.67 0.15 8.98
C GLY A 94 -1.35 0.76 9.45
N ARG A 95 -0.21 0.23 9.00
CA ARG A 95 1.11 0.75 9.29
C ARG A 95 1.92 0.85 7.99
N LEU A 96 2.64 1.94 7.82
CA LEU A 96 3.58 2.15 6.74
C LEU A 96 4.99 1.97 7.28
N LEU A 97 5.69 0.98 6.73
CA LEU A 97 7.13 0.85 6.90
C LEU A 97 7.83 1.78 5.92
N ILE A 98 8.79 2.55 6.41
CA ILE A 98 9.70 3.38 5.62
C ILE A 98 11.11 2.91 5.93
N PHE A 99 11.84 2.52 4.89
CA PHE A 99 13.21 2.04 4.94
C PHE A 99 14.12 3.01 4.20
N ASP A 100 15.10 3.56 4.90
CA ASP A 100 16.17 4.38 4.33
C ASP A 100 17.44 3.55 4.31
N ALA A 101 17.88 3.13 3.11
CA ALA A 101 19.04 2.26 2.97
C ALA A 101 20.37 2.98 3.17
N LEU A 102 20.44 4.30 2.96
CA LEU A 102 21.67 5.06 3.14
C LEU A 102 21.95 5.30 4.63
N ALA A 103 20.91 5.61 5.39
CA ALA A 103 21.00 5.73 6.83
C ALA A 103 20.95 4.38 7.56
N GLY A 104 20.48 3.32 6.90
CA GLY A 104 20.28 2.00 7.50
C GLY A 104 19.18 1.99 8.55
N THR A 105 18.13 2.78 8.35
CA THR A 105 17.06 2.96 9.35
C THR A 105 15.70 2.51 8.84
N THR A 106 14.86 2.09 9.78
CA THR A 106 13.47 1.72 9.52
C THR A 106 12.54 2.49 10.45
N ARG A 107 11.47 3.06 9.91
CA ARG A 107 10.45 3.78 10.66
C ARG A 107 9.08 3.18 10.38
N MET A 108 8.27 3.01 11.42
CA MET A 108 6.88 2.59 11.31
C MET A 108 5.96 3.76 11.60
N VAL A 109 5.09 4.09 10.65
CA VAL A 109 4.11 5.17 10.77
C VAL A 109 2.71 4.57 10.81
N LYS A 110 1.87 4.99 11.75
CA LYS A 110 0.46 4.57 11.78
C LYS A 110 -0.32 5.28 10.68
N VAL A 111 -1.06 4.51 9.88
CA VAL A 111 -1.95 5.02 8.84
C VAL A 111 -3.38 4.87 9.33
N LYS A 112 -4.13 5.98 9.34
CA LYS A 112 -5.53 5.98 9.74
C LYS A 112 -6.44 5.94 8.50
N PRO A 113 -7.61 5.32 8.59
CA PRO A 113 -8.66 5.51 7.59
C PRO A 113 -8.98 6.99 7.43
N ASP A 114 -9.13 7.44 6.19
CA ASP A 114 -9.55 8.80 5.86
C ASP A 114 -11.08 8.83 5.65
N PRO A 115 -11.85 9.58 6.46
CA PRO A 115 -13.30 9.74 6.29
C PRO A 115 -13.70 10.37 4.95
N SER A 116 -12.81 11.13 4.34
CA SER A 116 -13.04 11.76 3.03
C SER A 116 -12.57 10.90 1.85
N CYS A 117 -12.10 9.68 2.12
CA CYS A 117 -11.55 8.80 1.09
C CYS A 117 -12.59 8.48 0.00
N LYS A 118 -12.27 8.87 -1.24
CA LYS A 118 -13.12 8.66 -2.43
C LYS A 118 -13.42 7.17 -2.72
N LEU A 119 -12.70 6.22 -2.09
CA LEU A 119 -12.87 4.77 -2.29
C LEU A 119 -13.55 4.06 -1.11
N CYS A 120 -13.10 4.26 0.13
CA CYS A 120 -13.61 3.53 1.31
C CYS A 120 -14.29 4.40 2.37
N GLY A 121 -14.43 5.70 2.13
CA GLY A 121 -15.17 6.61 3.01
C GLY A 121 -16.69 6.46 2.87
N PRO A 122 -17.48 7.00 3.83
CA PRO A 122 -18.95 6.98 3.78
C PRO A 122 -19.54 7.56 2.48
N ASN A 123 -18.91 8.60 1.95
CA ASN A 123 -19.31 9.28 0.72
C ASN A 123 -18.46 8.85 -0.50
N ALA A 124 -18.11 7.57 -0.61
CA ALA A 124 -17.27 7.06 -1.69
C ALA A 124 -17.85 7.38 -3.09
N THR A 125 -16.99 7.85 -4.01
CA THR A 125 -17.35 8.17 -5.39
C THR A 125 -16.78 7.15 -6.39
N ILE A 126 -15.72 6.43 -6.02
CA ILE A 126 -15.12 5.36 -6.83
C ILE A 126 -15.87 4.06 -6.54
N ARG A 127 -16.67 3.58 -7.50
CA ARG A 127 -17.55 2.42 -7.34
C ARG A 127 -17.11 1.19 -8.14
N ASP A 128 -16.29 1.37 -9.15
CA ASP A 128 -15.74 0.30 -9.99
C ASP A 128 -14.42 0.76 -10.65
N LEU A 129 -13.88 -0.07 -11.56
CA LEU A 129 -12.65 0.19 -12.31
C LEU A 129 -12.90 0.46 -13.81
N SER A 130 -14.13 0.79 -14.20
CA SER A 130 -14.53 0.98 -15.61
C SER A 130 -13.69 2.04 -16.32
N ILE A 131 -13.21 3.05 -15.59
CA ILE A 131 -12.31 4.10 -16.10
C ILE A 131 -10.96 3.57 -16.65
N HIS A 132 -10.59 2.32 -16.31
CA HIS A 132 -9.37 1.66 -16.79
C HIS A 132 -9.63 0.59 -17.86
N ARG A 133 -10.88 0.43 -18.32
CA ARG A 133 -11.25 -0.66 -19.24
C ARG A 133 -10.64 -0.50 -20.64
N ASP A 134 -10.43 0.75 -21.06
CA ASP A 134 -9.93 1.09 -22.40
C ASP A 134 -8.47 1.57 -22.40
N SER A 135 -7.80 1.56 -21.25
CA SER A 135 -6.37 1.89 -21.16
C SER A 135 -5.51 0.70 -21.63
N ASP A 136 -5.31 0.61 -22.95
CA ASP A 136 -4.22 -0.15 -23.60
C ASP A 136 -2.86 0.52 -23.29
N SER A 137 -2.55 0.60 -22.01
CA SER A 137 -1.42 1.36 -21.50
C SER A 137 -0.18 0.48 -21.54
N GLY A 138 0.74 0.85 -22.42
CA GLY A 138 2.11 0.38 -22.41
C GLY A 138 2.69 0.36 -21.00
N ARG A 139 3.68 -0.52 -20.80
CA ARG A 139 4.31 -0.85 -19.51
C ARG A 139 4.83 0.38 -18.76
N ILE A 140 3.94 1.10 -18.08
CA ILE A 140 4.28 2.12 -17.09
C ILE A 140 4.40 1.36 -15.77
N CYS A 141 5.60 1.36 -15.20
CA CYS A 141 5.79 0.95 -13.82
C CYS A 141 5.16 2.04 -12.93
N VAL A 142 3.89 1.90 -12.59
CA VAL A 142 3.28 2.66 -11.49
C VAL A 142 3.42 1.77 -10.26
N ALA A 143 4.30 2.17 -9.33
CA ALA A 143 4.41 1.57 -8.01
C ALA A 143 3.23 1.96 -7.11
#